data_AF-A0A662YUM9-F1
#
_entry.id   AF-A0A662YUM9-F1
#
_cell.length_a   1.000
_cell.length_b   1.000
_cell.length_c   1.000
_cell.angle_alpha   90.00
_cell.angle_beta   90.00
_cell.angle_gamma   90.00
#
_symmetry.space_group_name_H-M   'P 1'
#
loop_
_entity.id
_entity.type
_entity.pdbx_description
1 polymer ?
#
loop_
_entity_poly.entity_id
_entity_poly.type
_entity_poly.pdbx_seq_one_letter_code
_entity_poly.pdbx_strand_id
1 'polypeptide(L)'
;AQGPNKVIHRYKRILCTYKETKIMTKALCRHKLERNTMVSTALIAQLAIAAPEKYKELAASHSEKERLLDFSKRCLEAMDVETKERLHKMKADRKLLPLGKSKKHQDFQN
;
A
#
# COMPACT_ATOMS: atom_id res chain seq x y z
N ALA A 1 8.02 11.58 -14.58
CA ALA A 1 7.38 10.32 -14.15
C ALA A 1 7.01 10.39 -12.66
N GLN A 2 5.86 9.83 -12.24
CA GLN A 2 5.58 9.63 -10.81
C GLN A 2 6.29 8.32 -10.37
N GLY A 3 7.34 8.42 -9.57
CA GLY A 3 8.10 7.25 -9.11
C GLY A 3 7.46 6.53 -7.91
N PRO A 4 7.82 5.26 -7.65
CA PRO A 4 7.28 4.45 -6.56
C PRO A 4 7.51 5.08 -5.17
N ASN A 5 8.58 5.87 -5.00
CA ASN A 5 8.81 6.62 -3.76
C ASN A 5 7.71 7.66 -3.46
N LYS A 6 7.15 8.32 -4.50
CA LYS A 6 6.02 9.26 -4.31
C LYS A 6 4.76 8.54 -3.86
N VAL A 7 4.53 7.32 -4.34
CA VAL A 7 3.42 6.46 -3.90
C VAL A 7 3.54 6.17 -2.40
N ILE A 8 4.72 5.72 -1.95
CA ILE A 8 4.96 5.39 -0.54
C ILE A 8 4.73 6.62 0.34
N HIS A 9 5.26 7.78 -0.08
CA HIS A 9 5.08 9.02 0.67
C HIS A 9 3.60 9.41 0.79
N ARG A 10 2.83 9.35 -0.31
CA ARG A 10 1.38 9.60 -0.29
C ARG A 10 0.65 8.61 0.59
N TYR A 11 1.00 7.32 0.51
CA TYR A 11 0.40 6.28 1.33
C TYR A 11 0.57 6.55 2.82
N LYS A 12 1.79 6.90 3.25
CA LYS A 12 2.08 7.26 4.65
C LYS A 12 1.28 8.48 5.12
N ARG A 13 1.13 9.52 4.27
CA ARG A 13 0.32 10.70 4.61
C ARG A 13 -1.17 10.37 4.76
N ILE A 14 -1.72 9.57 3.85
CA ILE A 14 -3.12 9.10 3.94
C ILE A 14 -3.31 8.24 5.19
N LEU A 15 -2.37 7.36 5.49
CA LEU A 15 -2.39 6.55 6.70
C LEU A 15 -2.40 7.42 7.97
N CYS A 16 -1.62 8.50 8.02
CA CYS A 16 -1.64 9.43 9.14
C CYS A 16 -3.04 10.05 9.33
N THR A 17 -3.63 10.60 8.26
CA THR A 17 -4.98 11.18 8.31
C THR A 17 -6.06 10.14 8.62
N TYR A 18 -5.90 8.90 8.14
CA TYR A 18 -6.81 7.80 8.45
C TYR A 18 -6.74 7.41 9.93
N LYS A 19 -5.56 7.46 10.55
CA LYS A 19 -5.42 7.19 11.99
C LYS A 19 -6.20 8.19 12.84
N GLU A 20 -6.24 9.45 12.42
CA GLU A 20 -7.00 10.53 13.09
C GLU A 20 -8.51 10.45 12.81
N THR A 21 -8.89 10.30 11.55
CA THR A 21 -10.31 10.40 11.14
C THR A 21 -11.07 9.09 11.22
N LYS A 22 -10.36 7.95 11.18
CA LYS A 22 -10.89 6.59 10.98
C LYS A 22 -11.80 6.41 9.74
N ILE A 23 -11.92 7.43 8.88
CA ILE A 23 -12.79 7.45 7.71
C ILE A 23 -11.91 7.51 6.46
N MET A 24 -11.88 6.40 5.70
CA MET A 24 -11.07 6.25 4.49
C MET A 24 -11.39 7.33 3.45
N THR A 25 -12.68 7.57 3.19
CA THR A 25 -13.14 8.55 2.19
C THR A 25 -12.67 9.96 2.53
N LYS A 26 -12.68 10.34 3.82
CA LYS A 26 -12.22 11.64 4.31
C LYS A 26 -10.71 11.79 4.16
N ALA A 27 -9.96 10.74 4.49
CA ALA A 27 -8.52 10.71 4.29
C ALA A 27 -8.15 10.84 2.80
N LEU A 28 -8.80 10.08 1.90
CA LEU A 28 -8.54 10.15 0.47
C LEU A 28 -8.95 11.50 -0.15
N CYS A 29 -10.10 12.04 0.23
CA CYS A 29 -10.56 13.35 -0.22
C CYS A 29 -9.59 14.47 0.16
N ARG A 30 -9.08 14.45 1.40
CA ARG A 30 -8.08 15.43 1.88
C ARG A 30 -6.78 15.40 1.07
N HIS A 31 -6.39 14.23 0.57
CA HIS A 31 -5.18 14.04 -0.23
C HIS A 31 -5.45 14.02 -1.75
N LYS A 32 -6.68 14.32 -2.18
CA LYS A 32 -7.14 14.31 -3.59
C LYS A 32 -6.70 13.05 -4.33
N LEU A 33 -6.86 11.89 -3.70
CA LEU A 33 -6.37 10.62 -4.23
C LEU A 33 -7.52 9.66 -4.47
N GLU A 34 -7.59 9.14 -5.70
CA GLU A 34 -8.65 8.21 -6.07
C GLU A 34 -8.46 6.82 -5.45
N ARG A 35 -9.57 6.18 -5.07
CA ARG A 35 -9.54 4.82 -4.52
C ARG A 35 -8.84 3.83 -5.45
N ASN A 36 -9.10 3.89 -6.76
CA ASN A 36 -8.49 2.98 -7.72
C ASN A 36 -6.97 3.15 -7.77
N THR A 37 -6.48 4.38 -7.88
CA THR A 37 -5.04 4.67 -7.83
C THR A 37 -4.42 4.19 -6.53
N MET A 38 -5.12 4.39 -5.41
CA MET A 38 -4.64 3.94 -4.11
C MET A 38 -4.53 2.42 -4.03
N VAL A 39 -5.56 1.69 -4.44
CA VAL A 39 -5.59 0.22 -4.42
C VAL A 39 -4.52 -0.34 -5.36
N SER A 40 -4.42 0.20 -6.57
CA SER A 40 -3.44 -0.21 -7.57
C SER A 40 -2.00 0.00 -7.13
N THR A 41 -1.72 1.03 -6.34
CA THR A 41 -0.37 1.36 -5.88
C THR A 41 -0.11 0.97 -4.42
N ALA A 42 -1.13 0.43 -3.73
CA ALA A 42 -1.00 0.00 -2.33
C ALA A 42 0.03 -1.11 -2.16
N LEU A 43 0.16 -2.04 -3.12
CA LEU A 43 1.12 -3.13 -3.05
C LEU A 43 2.57 -2.63 -2.98
N ILE A 44 2.89 -1.57 -3.73
CA ILE A 44 4.21 -0.90 -3.68
C ILE A 44 4.50 -0.42 -2.26
N ALA A 45 3.53 0.29 -1.66
CA ALA A 45 3.69 0.82 -0.30
C ALA A 45 3.70 -0.28 0.76
N GLN A 46 2.86 -1.31 0.59
CA GLN A 46 2.78 -2.46 1.48
C GLN A 46 4.10 -3.22 1.50
N LEU A 47 4.65 -3.57 0.33
CA LEU A 47 5.93 -4.23 0.24
C LEU A 47 7.04 -3.37 0.86
N ALA A 48 7.09 -2.08 0.55
CA ALA A 48 8.09 -1.18 1.14
C ALA A 48 8.01 -1.08 2.68
N ILE A 49 6.84 -1.33 3.27
CA ILE A 49 6.61 -1.31 4.72
C ILE A 49 6.90 -2.68 5.35
N ALA A 50 6.50 -3.78 4.71
CA ALA A 50 6.63 -5.13 5.25
C ALA A 50 7.97 -5.80 4.95
N ALA A 51 8.56 -5.52 3.80
CA ALA A 51 9.84 -6.06 3.35
C ALA A 51 10.62 -4.96 2.60
N PRO A 52 11.17 -3.97 3.32
CA PRO A 52 11.92 -2.87 2.71
C PRO A 52 13.15 -3.35 1.92
N GLU A 53 13.74 -4.48 2.29
CA GLU A 53 14.89 -5.07 1.61
C GLU A 53 14.52 -5.53 0.20
N LYS A 54 13.46 -6.33 0.08
CA LYS A 54 12.89 -6.74 -1.22
C LYS A 54 12.43 -5.57 -2.08
N TYR A 55 11.82 -4.56 -1.45
CA TYR A 55 11.46 -3.35 -2.18
C TYR A 55 12.69 -2.67 -2.77
N LYS A 56 13.81 -2.59 -2.05
CA LYS A 56 15.05 -2.00 -2.57
C LYS A 56 15.60 -2.81 -3.75
N GLU A 57 15.58 -4.14 -3.69
CA GLU A 57 16.02 -5.00 -4.80
C GLU A 57 15.15 -4.81 -6.06
N LEU A 58 13.83 -4.78 -5.88
CA LEU A 58 12.90 -4.50 -6.97
C LEU A 58 13.04 -3.08 -7.51
N ALA A 59 13.23 -2.09 -6.64
CA ALA A 59 13.40 -0.70 -7.02
C ALA A 59 14.74 -0.46 -7.73
N ALA A 60 15.80 -1.21 -7.38
CA ALA A 60 17.08 -1.19 -8.10
C ALA A 60 16.93 -1.76 -9.52
N SER A 61 16.07 -2.75 -9.69
CA SER A 61 15.75 -3.36 -10.99
C SER A 61 14.65 -2.61 -11.77
N HIS A 62 14.06 -1.56 -11.18
CA HIS A 62 12.95 -0.81 -11.79
C HIS A 62 13.47 0.15 -12.85
N SER A 63 12.94 0.03 -14.08
CA SER A 63 13.24 0.99 -15.15
C SER A 63 12.36 2.23 -15.02
N GLU A 64 12.90 3.43 -15.20
CA GLU A 64 12.11 4.69 -15.14
C GLU A 64 10.93 4.75 -16.13
N LYS A 65 10.96 3.93 -17.19
CA LYS A 65 9.90 3.81 -18.19
C LYS A 65 8.79 2.83 -17.77
N GLU A 66 8.98 2.06 -16.71
CA GLU A 66 7.99 1.10 -16.21
C GLU A 66 6.77 1.83 -15.62
N ARG A 67 5.58 1.30 -15.92
CA ARG A 67 4.33 1.78 -15.32
C ARG A 67 4.24 1.32 -13.88
N LEU A 68 3.80 2.20 -12.98
CA LEU A 68 3.55 1.88 -11.57
C LEU A 68 2.64 0.65 -11.37
N LEU A 69 1.70 0.42 -12.28
CA LEU A 69 0.82 -0.75 -12.26
C LEU A 69 1.59 -2.05 -12.47
N ASP A 70 2.53 -2.09 -13.41
CA ASP A 70 3.33 -3.28 -13.68
C ASP A 70 4.34 -3.50 -12.55
N PHE A 71 4.94 -2.42 -12.02
CA PHE A 71 5.76 -2.51 -10.82
C PHE A 71 4.99 -3.05 -9.61
N SER A 72 3.73 -2.65 -9.45
CA SER A 72 2.83 -3.14 -8.38
C SER A 72 2.54 -4.64 -8.51
N LYS A 73 2.36 -5.16 -9.73
CA LYS A 73 2.23 -6.60 -9.98
C LYS A 73 3.51 -7.35 -9.60
N ARG A 74 4.68 -6.86 -10.03
CA ARG A 74 5.97 -7.45 -9.63
C ARG A 74 6.16 -7.45 -8.12
N CYS A 75 5.73 -6.39 -7.43
CA CYS A 75 5.76 -6.34 -5.98
C CYS A 75 4.93 -7.48 -5.38
N LEU A 76 3.74 -7.77 -5.91
CA LEU A 76 2.90 -8.88 -5.45
C LEU A 76 3.51 -10.25 -5.73
N GLU A 77 4.17 -10.41 -6.87
CA GLU A 77 4.84 -11.66 -7.27
C GLU A 77 6.09 -11.93 -6.42
N ALA A 78 6.86 -10.89 -6.09
CA ALA A 78 8.03 -10.99 -5.21
C ALA A 78 7.69 -11.20 -3.72
N MET A 79 6.41 -11.05 -3.35
CA MET A 79 5.94 -11.28 -1.99
C MET A 79 5.77 -12.77 -1.70
N ASP A 80 6.66 -13.30 -0.87
CA ASP A 80 6.54 -14.63 -0.30
C ASP A 80 5.38 -14.74 0.70
N VAL A 81 5.04 -15.98 1.05
CA VAL A 81 4.02 -16.30 2.05
C VAL A 81 4.28 -15.55 3.35
N GLU A 82 5.51 -15.53 3.85
CA GLU A 82 5.88 -14.80 5.07
C GLU A 82 5.60 -13.29 4.97
N THR A 83 5.94 -12.68 3.82
CA THR A 83 5.68 -11.25 3.60
C THR A 83 4.17 -10.97 3.54
N LYS A 84 3.39 -11.85 2.90
CA LYS A 84 1.93 -11.77 2.85
C LYS A 84 1.30 -11.90 4.24
N GLU A 85 1.80 -12.82 5.07
CA GLU A 85 1.37 -12.97 6.46
C GLU A 85 1.71 -11.74 7.30
N ARG A 86 2.92 -11.21 7.16
CA ARG A 86 3.33 -9.96 7.84
C ARG A 86 2.41 -8.81 7.46
N LEU A 87 2.06 -8.66 6.17
CA LEU A 87 1.09 -7.66 5.74
C LEU A 87 -0.30 -7.89 6.34
N HIS A 88 -0.75 -9.13 6.44
CA HIS A 88 -2.03 -9.45 7.08
C HIS A 88 -2.02 -9.01 8.55
N LYS A 89 -0.96 -9.31 9.30
CA LYS A 89 -0.76 -8.85 10.68
C LYS A 89 -0.72 -7.32 10.76
N MET A 90 -0.01 -6.64 9.85
CA MET A 90 0.08 -5.17 9.85
C MET A 90 -1.24 -4.48 9.48
N LYS A 91 -2.09 -5.10 8.65
CA LYS A 91 -3.46 -4.63 8.40
C LYS A 91 -4.31 -4.75 9.66
N ALA A 92 -4.24 -5.89 10.35
CA ALA A 92 -4.95 -6.11 11.62
C ALA A 92 -4.51 -5.11 12.70
N ASP A 93 -3.21 -4.83 12.78
CA ASP A 93 -2.61 -3.88 13.72
C ASP A 93 -2.84 -2.40 13.36
N ARG A 94 -3.65 -2.12 12.33
CA ARG A 94 -3.91 -0.76 11.79
C ARG A 94 -2.64 0.01 11.38
N LYS A 95 -1.55 -0.71 11.11
CA LYS A 95 -0.30 -0.18 10.55
C LYS A 95 -0.39 0.00 9.03
N LEU A 96 -1.42 -0.55 8.39
CA LEU A 96 -1.72 -0.39 6.97
C LEU A 96 -3.17 0.06 6.77
N LEU A 97 -3.42 0.71 5.64
CA LEU A 97 -4.77 1.09 5.22
C LEU A 97 -5.57 -0.15 4.83
N PRO A 98 -6.86 -0.26 5.22
CA PRO A 98 -7.75 -1.33 4.78
C PRO A 98 -8.09 -1.18 3.29
N LEU A 99 -7.16 -1.59 2.44
CA LEU A 99 -7.25 -1.55 0.98
C LEU A 99 -6.94 -2.95 0.47
N GLY A 100 -7.98 -3.68 0.07
CA GLY A 100 -7.85 -5.02 -0.49
C GLY A 100 -9.17 -5.51 -1.08
N LYS A 101 -9.13 -6.05 -2.30
CA LYS A 101 -10.24 -6.84 -2.86
C LYS A 101 -10.19 -8.23 -2.21
N SER A 102 -11.35 -8.67 -1.71
CA SER A 102 -11.73 -10.05 -1.31
C SER A 102 -11.53 -10.46 0.16
N LYS A 103 -12.69 -10.51 0.86
CA LYS A 103 -13.15 -11.41 1.97
C LYS A 103 -12.12 -11.76 3.06
N LYS A 104 -12.28 -11.42 4.34
CA LYS A 104 -13.49 -11.40 5.20
C LYS A 104 -13.44 -10.25 6.21
N HIS A 105 -14.63 -9.86 6.69
CA HIS A 105 -14.91 -9.32 8.02
C HIS A 105 -13.72 -8.70 8.78
N GLN A 106 -13.66 -7.38 8.84
CA GLN A 106 -13.13 -6.75 10.04
C GLN A 106 -14.19 -5.76 10.51
N ASP A 107 -14.94 -6.27 11.48
CA ASP A 107 -15.97 -5.65 12.28
C ASP A 107 -15.90 -4.12 12.35
N PHE A 108 -17.07 -3.56 12.06
CA PHE A 108 -17.58 -2.39 12.74
C PHE A 108 -17.26 -2.47 14.25
N GLN A 109 -16.70 -1.38 14.76
CA GLN A 109 -16.88 -0.86 16.12
C GLN A 109 -16.86 -1.85 17.30
N ASN A 110 -15.84 -1.67 18.15
CA ASN A 110 -16.10 -1.46 19.57
C ASN A 110 -15.33 -0.21 20.02
#